data_AF-A0A7R9Z8E9-F1
#
_entry.id   AF-A0A7R9Z8E9-F1
#
_cell.length_a   1.000
_cell.length_b   1.000
_cell.length_c   1.000
_cell.angle_alpha   90.00
_cell.angle_beta   90.00
_cell.angle_gamma   90.00
#
_symmetry.space_group_name_H-M   'P 1'
#
loop_
_entity.id
_entity.type
_entity.pdbx_description
1 polymer ?
#
loop_
_entity_poly.entity_id
_entity_poly.type
_entity_poly.pdbx_seq_one_letter_code
_entity_poly.pdbx_strand_id
1 'polypeptide(L)'
;AAIRYQASSPLAKQIAGDVAESIRSDQIFHFRGPRMLLLVLDRMDDPVTPLLSQWTYQAMVHELLGLNNNRVVLKGAPNVAKDLEEVVLSAQQDEFFRKNRYSNFGELGEAVKALLDDYQKKAATHDISKLSSIEDMQAFMEKFPEIKSQSHNVSKHVAIMGELARLVEVCQLMDVSQFEQELACADDHSPHYRELIQKLGSPSVKIPDKLRLGMLYALRYEESGNVNAIKAAMERGGVPDESIELVDQILRYAGRRVRGPGLYGEGRDEKGIDAVAKLTKSILTSVQGVSNVYAQHSPVLMDTINAICRGRLGRDSHPFAMGGKTAGAEGESPAEIIVFMAGGTAD
;
A
#
# COMPACT_ATOMS: atom_id res chain seq x y z
N ALA A 1 -24.69 -3.91 -16.13
CA ALA A 1 -23.66 -3.10 -15.44
C ALA A 1 -23.26 -1.93 -16.34
N ALA A 2 -22.92 -0.79 -15.75
CA ALA A 2 -22.17 0.24 -16.45
C ALA A 2 -20.69 -0.15 -16.43
N ILE A 3 -19.96 0.11 -17.53
CA ILE A 3 -18.52 -0.13 -17.60
C ILE A 3 -17.87 1.19 -17.96
N ARG A 4 -16.94 1.65 -17.13
CA ARG A 4 -16.11 2.83 -17.39
C ARG A 4 -14.64 2.42 -17.36
N TYR A 5 -13.82 3.10 -18.14
CA TYR A 5 -12.40 2.81 -18.23
C TYR A 5 -11.57 4.08 -18.25
N GLN A 6 -10.33 4.00 -17.79
CA GLN A 6 -9.36 5.08 -17.83
C GLN A 6 -8.98 5.41 -19.29
N ALA A 7 -9.24 6.64 -19.72
CA ALA A 7 -9.04 7.06 -21.11
C ALA A 7 -7.57 7.10 -21.55
N SER A 8 -6.65 7.37 -20.61
CA SER A 8 -5.20 7.40 -20.87
C SER A 8 -4.62 6.03 -21.18
N SER A 9 -5.29 4.93 -20.80
CA SER A 9 -4.81 3.57 -21.03
C SER A 9 -5.53 2.89 -22.21
N PRO A 10 -4.80 2.60 -23.32
CA PRO A 10 -5.31 1.78 -24.41
C PRO A 10 -5.70 0.37 -23.94
N LEU A 11 -4.96 -0.19 -22.97
CA LEU A 11 -5.21 -1.50 -22.39
C LEU A 11 -6.53 -1.53 -21.62
N ALA A 12 -6.76 -0.52 -20.75
CA ALA A 12 -8.03 -0.40 -20.02
C ALA A 12 -9.22 -0.27 -20.97
N LYS A 13 -9.07 0.50 -22.06
CA LYS A 13 -10.08 0.61 -23.12
C LYS A 13 -10.37 -0.73 -23.78
N GLN A 14 -9.34 -1.49 -24.14
CA GLN A 14 -9.50 -2.81 -24.77
C GLN A 14 -10.22 -3.78 -23.82
N ILE A 15 -9.74 -3.92 -22.59
CA ILE A 15 -10.35 -4.80 -21.57
C ILE A 15 -11.82 -4.43 -21.35
N ALA A 16 -12.13 -3.14 -21.21
CA ALA A 16 -13.50 -2.70 -21.04
C ALA A 16 -14.39 -2.99 -22.25
N GLY A 17 -13.86 -2.89 -23.47
CA GLY A 17 -14.53 -3.27 -24.71
C GLY A 17 -14.83 -4.77 -24.77
N ASP A 18 -13.82 -5.60 -24.52
CA ASP A 18 -13.92 -7.06 -24.56
C ASP A 18 -14.91 -7.59 -23.52
N VAL A 19 -14.91 -7.01 -22.31
CA VAL A 19 -15.88 -7.33 -21.26
C VAL A 19 -17.29 -6.88 -21.65
N ALA A 20 -17.44 -5.68 -22.24
CA ALA A 20 -18.74 -5.19 -22.71
C ALA A 20 -19.33 -6.07 -23.82
N GLU A 21 -18.49 -6.57 -24.73
CA GLU A 21 -18.88 -7.50 -25.78
C GLU A 21 -19.28 -8.87 -25.20
N SER A 22 -18.46 -9.42 -24.30
CA SER A 22 -18.72 -10.70 -23.64
C SER A 22 -20.06 -10.70 -22.88
N ILE A 23 -20.34 -9.62 -22.14
CA ILE A 23 -21.62 -9.44 -21.42
C ILE A 23 -22.81 -9.35 -22.39
N ARG A 24 -22.61 -8.80 -23.60
CA ARG A 24 -23.67 -8.64 -24.60
C ARG A 24 -23.95 -9.95 -25.34
N SER A 25 -22.92 -10.75 -25.60
CA SER A 25 -23.05 -12.03 -26.30
C SER A 25 -23.64 -13.13 -25.44
N ASP A 26 -23.51 -13.03 -24.12
CA ASP A 26 -23.89 -14.10 -23.20
C ASP A 26 -25.22 -13.82 -22.49
N GLN A 27 -26.13 -14.80 -22.56
CA GLN A 27 -27.46 -14.72 -21.97
C GLN A 27 -27.46 -14.83 -20.44
N ILE A 28 -26.37 -15.30 -19.82
CA ILE A 28 -26.27 -15.39 -18.35
C ILE A 28 -26.33 -14.02 -17.67
N PHE A 29 -26.06 -12.93 -18.39
CA PHE A 29 -26.10 -11.57 -17.87
C PHE A 29 -27.47 -10.87 -18.01
N HIS A 30 -28.53 -11.61 -18.34
CA HIS A 30 -29.91 -11.12 -18.37
C HIS A 30 -30.58 -11.02 -16.99
N PHE A 31 -29.83 -10.73 -15.92
CA PHE A 31 -30.40 -10.47 -14.60
C PHE A 31 -30.56 -8.96 -14.36
N ARG A 32 -31.68 -8.56 -13.74
CA ARG A 32 -31.84 -7.20 -13.19
C ARG A 32 -31.13 -7.15 -11.83
N GLY A 33 -29.81 -6.96 -11.86
CA GLY A 33 -28.99 -6.77 -10.67
C GLY A 33 -29.01 -5.33 -10.14
N PRO A 34 -28.41 -5.08 -8.96
CA PRO A 34 -28.19 -3.73 -8.45
C PRO A 34 -27.41 -2.86 -9.45
N ARG A 35 -27.42 -1.54 -9.26
CA ARG A 35 -26.67 -0.60 -10.11
C ARG A 35 -25.16 -0.80 -9.92
N MET A 36 -24.58 -1.75 -10.65
CA MET A 36 -23.15 -2.07 -10.61
C MET A 36 -22.36 -1.26 -11.66
N LEU A 37 -21.22 -0.73 -11.23
CA LEU A 37 -20.21 -0.11 -12.08
C LEU A 37 -18.93 -0.97 -12.08
N LEU A 38 -18.48 -1.39 -13.25
CA LEU A 38 -17.11 -1.89 -13.45
C LEU A 38 -16.24 -0.70 -13.87
N LEU A 39 -15.18 -0.45 -13.10
CA LEU A 39 -14.16 0.55 -13.37
C LEU A 39 -12.86 -0.16 -13.75
N VAL A 40 -12.42 0.00 -15.00
CA VAL A 40 -11.17 -0.57 -15.51
C VAL A 40 -10.09 0.52 -15.52
N LEU A 41 -9.05 0.31 -14.72
CA LEU A 41 -7.93 1.23 -14.53
C LEU A 41 -6.62 0.55 -14.93
N ASP A 42 -5.55 1.33 -15.01
CA ASP A 42 -4.20 0.89 -15.31
C ASP A 42 -3.20 1.45 -14.30
N ARG A 43 -2.32 0.58 -13.79
CA ARG A 43 -1.30 0.92 -12.81
C ARG A 43 -0.38 2.04 -13.28
N MET A 44 -0.22 2.24 -14.59
CA MET A 44 0.57 3.35 -15.12
C MET A 44 0.11 4.74 -14.67
N ASP A 45 -1.16 4.90 -14.24
CA ASP A 45 -1.65 6.19 -13.75
C ASP A 45 -1.23 6.49 -12.30
N ASP A 46 -0.86 5.46 -11.54
CA ASP A 46 -0.40 5.57 -10.16
C ASP A 46 0.78 4.63 -9.88
N PRO A 47 1.97 4.97 -10.41
CA PRO A 47 3.20 4.22 -10.18
C PRO A 47 3.79 4.48 -8.78
N VAL A 48 3.35 5.53 -8.08
CA VAL A 48 3.89 5.92 -6.76
C VAL A 48 3.36 5.00 -5.67
N THR A 49 2.06 4.71 -5.63
CA THR A 49 1.46 3.85 -4.60
C THR A 49 2.22 2.55 -4.32
N PRO A 50 2.56 1.71 -5.33
CA PRO A 50 3.27 0.45 -5.09
C PRO A 50 4.76 0.64 -4.70
N LEU A 51 5.31 1.86 -4.81
CA LEU A 51 6.68 2.20 -4.44
C LEU A 51 6.80 2.84 -3.06
N LEU A 52 5.70 3.03 -2.33
CA LEU A 52 5.71 3.60 -0.99
C LEU A 52 5.74 2.50 0.07
N SER A 53 6.48 2.75 1.15
CA SER A 53 6.57 1.83 2.28
C SER A 53 5.22 1.75 2.96
N GLN A 54 4.78 0.54 3.23
CA GLN A 54 3.49 0.30 3.83
C GLN A 54 3.60 0.17 5.35
N TRP A 55 2.57 0.64 6.06
CA TRP A 55 2.53 0.65 7.52
C TRP A 55 1.28 -0.03 8.11
N THR A 56 0.46 -0.65 7.26
CA THR A 56 -0.66 -1.51 7.70
C THR A 56 -0.18 -2.94 7.84
N TYR A 57 -0.78 -3.70 8.75
CA TYR A 57 -0.26 -5.01 9.11
C TYR A 57 -0.08 -5.96 7.91
N GLN A 58 -1.12 -6.15 7.10
CA GLN A 58 -1.04 -7.05 5.94
C GLN A 58 0.00 -6.58 4.91
N ALA A 59 0.03 -5.28 4.63
CA ALA A 59 0.91 -4.73 3.62
C ALA A 59 2.38 -4.77 4.05
N MET A 60 2.68 -4.48 5.32
CA MET A 60 4.02 -4.66 5.89
C MET A 60 4.50 -6.11 5.82
N VAL A 61 3.63 -7.07 6.14
CA VAL A 61 3.97 -8.50 6.02
C VAL A 61 4.25 -8.86 4.57
N HIS A 62 3.42 -8.38 3.63
CA HIS A 62 3.62 -8.65 2.21
C HIS A 62 4.94 -8.04 1.69
N GLU A 63 5.25 -6.81 2.08
CA GLU A 63 6.44 -6.07 1.63
C GLU A 63 7.73 -6.60 2.25
N LEU A 64 7.77 -6.82 3.57
CA LEU A 64 9.01 -7.11 4.30
C LEU A 64 9.29 -8.60 4.49
N LEU A 65 8.24 -9.43 4.57
CA LEU A 65 8.36 -10.86 4.86
C LEU A 65 7.92 -11.75 3.70
N GLY A 66 7.19 -11.19 2.73
CA GLY A 66 6.53 -11.92 1.67
C GLY A 66 5.27 -12.63 2.16
N LEU A 67 4.15 -12.35 1.50
CA LEU A 67 2.87 -13.00 1.76
C LEU A 67 2.40 -13.72 0.49
N ASN A 68 2.73 -15.00 0.37
CA ASN A 68 2.44 -15.80 -0.81
C ASN A 68 1.40 -16.86 -0.49
N ASN A 69 0.21 -16.79 -1.10
CA ASN A 69 -0.89 -17.73 -0.84
C ASN A 69 -1.21 -17.87 0.66
N ASN A 70 -1.28 -16.74 1.38
CA ASN A 70 -1.48 -16.68 2.83
C ASN A 70 -0.36 -17.32 3.67
N ARG A 71 0.84 -17.54 3.11
CA ARG A 71 2.00 -18.06 3.83
C ARG A 71 3.07 -16.98 3.95
N VAL A 72 3.64 -16.91 5.16
CA VAL A 72 4.74 -16.02 5.51
C VAL A 72 5.91 -16.89 5.93
N VAL A 73 7.08 -16.62 5.36
CA VAL A 73 8.31 -17.36 5.68
C VAL A 73 9.16 -16.50 6.60
N LEU A 74 9.31 -16.95 7.85
CA LEU A 74 10.16 -16.32 8.88
C LEU A 74 11.51 -17.03 9.01
N LYS A 75 11.83 -17.93 8.07
CA LYS A 75 13.08 -18.70 8.10
C LYS A 75 14.30 -17.77 8.09
N GLY A 76 15.15 -17.91 9.10
CA GLY A 76 16.36 -17.10 9.25
C GLY A 76 16.18 -15.83 10.08
N ALA A 77 14.96 -15.49 10.48
CA ALA A 77 14.72 -14.46 11.48
C ALA A 77 15.28 -14.89 12.84
N PRO A 78 15.93 -13.99 13.60
CA PRO A 78 16.47 -14.31 14.91
C PRO A 78 15.34 -14.68 15.87
N ASN A 79 15.60 -15.62 16.78
CA ASN A 79 14.68 -16.04 17.83
C ASN A 79 13.33 -16.60 17.34
N VAL A 80 13.22 -16.94 16.05
CA VAL A 80 12.06 -17.67 15.51
C VAL A 80 12.28 -19.16 15.71
N ALA A 81 11.30 -19.79 16.36
CA ALA A 81 11.33 -21.22 16.57
C ALA A 81 11.05 -21.99 15.28
N LYS A 82 11.57 -23.21 15.16
CA LYS A 82 11.47 -24.04 13.94
C LYS A 82 10.02 -24.26 13.46
N ASP A 83 9.07 -24.36 14.38
CA ASP A 83 7.64 -24.51 14.13
C ASP A 83 6.95 -23.22 13.65
N LEU A 84 7.65 -22.09 13.66
CA LEU A 84 7.19 -20.78 13.21
C LEU A 84 8.00 -20.25 12.01
N GLU A 85 8.92 -21.03 11.44
CA GLU A 85 9.66 -20.65 10.22
C GLU A 85 8.73 -20.45 9.01
N GLU A 86 7.55 -21.07 9.03
CA GLU A 86 6.50 -20.86 8.05
C GLU A 86 5.15 -20.80 8.76
N VAL A 87 4.41 -19.71 8.57
CA VAL A 87 3.12 -19.47 9.23
C VAL A 87 2.03 -19.14 8.23
N VAL A 88 0.81 -19.59 8.54
CA VAL A 88 -0.38 -19.25 7.76
C VAL A 88 -1.05 -18.01 8.34
N LEU A 89 -1.25 -17.01 7.49
CA LEU A 89 -1.87 -15.73 7.81
C LEU A 89 -3.10 -15.53 6.91
N SER A 90 -4.26 -16.02 7.37
CA SER A 90 -5.51 -16.02 6.61
C SER A 90 -6.65 -15.38 7.40
N ALA A 91 -7.26 -14.34 6.84
CA ALA A 91 -8.38 -13.63 7.49
C ALA A 91 -9.64 -14.49 7.66
N GLN A 92 -9.73 -15.64 6.97
CA GLN A 92 -10.85 -16.58 7.13
C GLN A 92 -10.70 -17.49 8.35
N GLN A 93 -9.46 -17.80 8.73
CA GLN A 93 -9.14 -18.78 9.77
C GLN A 93 -8.58 -18.12 11.04
N ASP A 94 -8.19 -16.85 10.94
CA ASP A 94 -7.54 -16.10 11.99
C ASP A 94 -8.31 -14.80 12.28
N GLU A 95 -9.03 -14.80 13.38
CA GLU A 95 -9.84 -13.66 13.81
C GLU A 95 -8.98 -12.44 14.18
N PHE A 96 -7.80 -12.67 14.77
CA PHE A 96 -6.89 -11.57 15.13
C PHE A 96 -6.39 -10.89 13.86
N PHE A 97 -5.91 -11.67 12.89
CA PHE A 97 -5.49 -11.11 11.61
C PHE A 97 -6.64 -10.42 10.88
N ARG A 98 -7.82 -11.04 10.80
CA ARG A 98 -9.00 -10.44 10.16
C ARG A 98 -9.34 -9.06 10.72
N LYS A 99 -9.25 -8.90 12.05
CA LYS A 99 -9.56 -7.64 12.74
C LYS A 99 -8.48 -6.58 12.54
N ASN A 100 -7.21 -6.96 12.57
CA ASN A 100 -6.08 -6.03 12.61
C ASN A 100 -5.31 -5.90 11.29
N ARG A 101 -5.71 -6.59 10.20
CA ARG A 101 -4.98 -6.59 8.92
C ARG A 101 -4.75 -5.20 8.31
N TYR A 102 -5.63 -4.25 8.61
CA TYR A 102 -5.54 -2.87 8.14
C TYR A 102 -5.15 -1.87 9.23
N SER A 103 -4.90 -2.35 10.45
CA SER A 103 -4.40 -1.50 11.54
C SER A 103 -2.98 -1.04 11.21
N ASN A 104 -2.65 0.19 11.58
CA ASN A 104 -1.29 0.68 11.44
C ASN A 104 -0.34 -0.03 12.43
N PHE A 105 0.96 0.06 12.20
CA PHE A 105 1.96 -0.65 13.00
C PHE A 105 1.90 -0.33 14.50
N GLY A 106 1.55 0.90 14.88
CA GLY A 106 1.36 1.28 16.28
C GLY A 106 0.14 0.60 16.92
N GLU A 107 -1.01 0.67 16.23
CA GLU A 107 -2.25 -0.02 16.64
C GLU A 107 -2.07 -1.54 16.72
N LEU A 108 -1.28 -2.11 15.81
CA LEU A 108 -0.94 -3.54 15.85
C LEU A 108 -0.19 -3.90 17.13
N GLY A 109 0.77 -3.07 17.56
CA GLY A 109 1.49 -3.25 18.81
C GLY A 109 0.55 -3.29 20.02
N GLU A 110 -0.40 -2.35 20.09
CA GLU A 110 -1.43 -2.34 21.14
C GLU A 110 -2.34 -3.57 21.08
N ALA A 111 -2.73 -3.99 19.86
CA ALA A 111 -3.59 -5.16 19.66
C ALA A 111 -2.89 -6.47 20.08
N VAL A 112 -1.61 -6.65 19.77
CA VAL A 112 -0.84 -7.84 20.19
C VAL A 112 -0.67 -7.86 21.71
N LYS A 113 -0.41 -6.71 22.33
CA LYS A 113 -0.38 -6.61 23.79
C LYS A 113 -1.72 -7.00 24.42
N ALA A 114 -2.83 -6.50 23.90
CA ALA A 114 -4.17 -6.88 24.37
C ALA A 114 -4.44 -8.40 24.17
N LEU A 115 -3.96 -8.98 23.07
CA LEU A 115 -4.07 -10.42 22.82
C LEU A 115 -3.30 -11.24 23.87
N LEU A 116 -2.10 -10.80 24.26
CA LEU A 116 -1.31 -11.42 25.34
C LEU A 116 -2.00 -11.29 26.70
N ASP A 117 -2.51 -10.09 27.03
CA ASP A 117 -3.22 -9.83 28.29
C ASP A 117 -4.47 -10.72 28.44
N ASP A 118 -5.27 -10.85 27.38
CA ASP A 118 -6.47 -11.68 27.38
C ASP A 118 -6.15 -13.17 27.48
N TYR A 119 -5.03 -13.60 26.89
CA TYR A 119 -4.53 -14.95 27.03
C TYR A 119 -4.14 -15.25 28.48
N GLN A 120 -3.39 -14.35 29.12
CA GLN A 120 -2.95 -14.48 30.51
C GLN A 120 -4.13 -14.58 31.49
N LYS A 121 -5.13 -13.70 31.34
CA LYS A 121 -6.33 -13.74 32.19
C LYS A 121 -7.04 -15.10 32.13
N LYS A 122 -7.01 -15.76 30.96
CA LYS A 122 -7.58 -17.10 30.76
C LYS A 122 -6.69 -18.21 31.31
N ALA A 123 -5.37 -18.05 31.21
CA ALA A 123 -4.39 -19.03 31.69
C ALA A 123 -4.11 -18.92 33.21
N ALA A 124 -4.48 -17.82 33.86
CA ALA A 124 -4.22 -17.52 35.28
C ALA A 124 -2.73 -17.59 35.67
N THR A 125 -1.84 -17.31 34.72
CA THR A 125 -0.38 -17.46 34.85
C THR A 125 0.34 -16.12 34.72
N HIS A 126 1.26 -15.84 35.65
CA HIS A 126 2.28 -14.76 35.67
C HIS A 126 1.82 -13.30 35.39
N ASP A 127 2.40 -12.32 36.08
CA ASP A 127 2.05 -10.89 35.89
C ASP A 127 2.75 -10.29 34.66
N ILE A 128 1.95 -9.75 33.72
CA ILE A 128 2.37 -9.17 32.43
C ILE A 128 2.32 -7.64 32.45
N SER A 129 1.92 -7.01 33.57
CA SER A 129 1.84 -5.54 33.70
C SER A 129 3.14 -4.79 33.37
N LYS A 130 4.26 -5.50 33.29
CA LYS A 130 5.58 -4.98 32.92
C LYS A 130 5.95 -5.10 31.44
N LEU A 131 5.14 -5.72 30.57
CA LEU A 131 5.45 -5.76 29.13
C LEU A 131 5.06 -4.43 28.48
N SER A 132 6.06 -3.71 28.01
CA SER A 132 5.91 -2.37 27.44
C SER A 132 6.42 -2.27 26.01
N SER A 133 7.33 -3.16 25.60
CA SER A 133 7.94 -3.16 24.28
C SER A 133 7.71 -4.48 23.54
N ILE A 134 8.06 -4.48 22.25
CA ILE A 134 8.01 -5.68 21.42
C ILE A 134 9.06 -6.70 21.88
N GLU A 135 10.22 -6.22 22.29
CA GLU A 135 11.31 -7.03 22.83
C GLU A 135 10.88 -7.70 24.14
N ASP A 136 10.16 -6.98 25.01
CA ASP A 136 9.59 -7.54 26.23
C ASP A 136 8.65 -8.72 25.91
N MET A 137 7.80 -8.56 24.89
CA MET A 137 6.85 -9.60 24.45
C MET A 137 7.56 -10.83 23.88
N GLN A 138 8.61 -10.65 23.09
CA GLN A 138 9.42 -11.76 22.58
C GLN A 138 10.15 -12.49 23.71
N ALA A 139 10.83 -11.76 24.59
CA ALA A 139 11.54 -12.32 25.74
C ALA A 139 10.58 -13.06 26.69
N PHE A 140 9.36 -12.55 26.84
CA PHE A 140 8.31 -13.22 27.61
C PHE A 140 7.91 -14.56 26.98
N MET A 141 7.73 -14.62 25.65
CA MET A 141 7.42 -15.86 24.95
C MET A 141 8.54 -16.91 25.04
N GLU A 142 9.80 -16.48 25.07
CA GLU A 142 10.95 -17.37 25.29
C GLU A 142 11.00 -17.91 26.73
N LYS A 143 10.69 -17.05 27.70
CA LYS A 143 10.73 -17.39 29.13
C LYS A 143 9.60 -18.35 29.54
N PHE A 144 8.45 -18.27 28.88
CA PHE A 144 7.25 -19.05 29.22
C PHE A 144 6.78 -19.89 28.01
N PRO A 145 7.52 -20.96 27.65
CA PRO A 145 7.22 -21.80 26.49
C PRO A 145 5.86 -22.52 26.59
N GLU A 146 5.28 -22.64 27.78
CA GLU A 146 3.90 -23.12 27.99
C GLU A 146 2.85 -22.22 27.32
N ILE A 147 3.09 -20.92 27.22
CA ILE A 147 2.21 -19.98 26.49
C ILE A 147 2.29 -20.28 25.00
N LYS A 148 3.51 -20.60 24.53
CA LYS A 148 3.75 -20.99 23.14
C LYS A 148 3.02 -22.28 22.78
N SER A 149 3.06 -23.29 23.66
CA SER A 149 2.42 -24.58 23.42
C SER A 149 0.90 -24.52 23.50
N GLN A 150 0.36 -23.58 24.28
CA GLN A 150 -1.09 -23.45 24.50
C GLN A 150 -1.77 -22.44 23.56
N SER A 151 -1.04 -21.50 22.96
CA SER A 151 -1.59 -20.58 21.94
C SER A 151 -0.65 -20.33 20.77
N HIS A 152 -0.87 -21.10 19.70
CA HIS A 152 -0.19 -20.92 18.43
C HIS A 152 -0.46 -19.54 17.82
N ASN A 153 -1.67 -18.98 17.99
CA ASN A 153 -2.02 -17.70 17.38
C ASN A 153 -1.28 -16.51 18.02
N VAL A 154 -1.18 -16.49 19.36
CA VAL A 154 -0.39 -15.50 20.10
C VAL A 154 1.07 -15.54 19.64
N SER A 155 1.65 -16.75 19.64
CA SER A 155 3.04 -16.97 19.27
C SER A 155 3.35 -16.48 17.85
N LYS A 156 2.45 -16.80 16.91
CA LYS A 156 2.56 -16.37 15.51
C LYS A 156 2.59 -14.86 15.37
N HIS A 157 1.65 -14.14 15.98
CA HIS A 157 1.57 -12.68 15.83
C HIS A 157 2.71 -11.95 16.56
N VAL A 158 3.15 -12.45 17.71
CA VAL A 158 4.35 -11.92 18.39
C VAL A 158 5.60 -12.13 17.54
N ALA A 159 5.76 -13.32 16.92
CA ALA A 159 6.91 -13.60 16.06
C ALA A 159 6.92 -12.71 14.80
N ILE A 160 5.78 -12.57 14.11
CA ILE A 160 5.68 -11.69 12.93
C ILE A 160 5.97 -10.23 13.33
N MET A 161 5.34 -9.72 14.39
CA MET A 161 5.52 -8.33 14.83
C MET A 161 6.97 -8.06 15.25
N GLY A 162 7.61 -8.99 15.95
CA GLY A 162 9.02 -8.89 16.32
C GLY A 162 9.96 -8.81 15.13
N GLU A 163 9.74 -9.64 14.11
CA GLU A 163 10.56 -9.57 12.89
C GLU A 163 10.31 -8.28 12.09
N LEU A 164 9.05 -7.82 12.01
CA LEU A 164 8.73 -6.51 11.41
C LEU A 164 9.46 -5.36 12.13
N ALA A 165 9.43 -5.34 13.46
CA ALA A 165 10.10 -4.30 14.26
C ALA A 165 11.61 -4.30 14.00
N ARG A 166 12.23 -5.48 13.98
CA ARG A 166 13.66 -5.63 13.65
C ARG A 166 13.99 -5.12 12.26
N LEU A 167 13.18 -5.43 11.25
CA LEU A 167 13.40 -4.97 9.88
C LEU A 167 13.21 -3.45 9.74
N VAL A 168 12.23 -2.86 10.42
CA VAL A 168 12.05 -1.41 10.50
C VAL A 168 13.31 -0.72 11.02
N GLU A 169 13.92 -1.26 12.07
CA GLU A 169 15.15 -0.71 12.65
C GLU A 169 16.37 -0.93 11.73
N VAL A 170 16.63 -2.17 11.30
CA VAL A 170 17.84 -2.54 10.53
C VAL A 170 17.87 -1.90 9.14
N CYS A 171 16.71 -1.65 8.55
CA CYS A 171 16.58 -0.99 7.25
C CYS A 171 16.30 0.52 7.37
N GLN A 172 16.23 1.07 8.59
CA GLN A 172 15.94 2.49 8.83
C GLN A 172 14.66 2.95 8.12
N LEU A 173 13.62 2.10 8.10
CA LEU A 173 12.43 2.32 7.28
C LEU A 173 11.65 3.56 7.68
N MET A 174 11.75 4.01 8.93
CA MET A 174 11.13 5.27 9.38
C MET A 174 11.70 6.49 8.63
N ASP A 175 13.03 6.57 8.52
CA ASP A 175 13.73 7.67 7.83
C ASP A 175 13.57 7.60 6.31
N VAL A 176 13.58 6.39 5.74
CA VAL A 176 13.32 6.19 4.31
C VAL A 176 11.86 6.54 3.99
N SER A 177 10.91 6.00 4.74
CA SER A 177 9.48 6.19 4.48
C SER A 177 9.04 7.65 4.66
N GLN A 178 9.59 8.37 5.64
CA GLN A 178 9.33 9.81 5.75
C GLN A 178 9.69 10.54 4.46
N PHE A 179 10.88 10.28 3.91
CA PHE A 179 11.33 10.94 2.69
C PHE A 179 10.54 10.48 1.45
N GLU A 180 10.11 9.22 1.40
CA GLU A 180 9.17 8.76 0.37
C GLU A 180 7.86 9.57 0.38
N GLN A 181 7.31 9.86 1.56
CA GLN A 181 6.09 10.65 1.70
C GLN A 181 6.30 12.12 1.28
N GLU A 182 7.47 12.69 1.58
CA GLU A 182 7.86 14.03 1.11
C GLU A 182 7.93 14.08 -0.42
N LEU A 183 8.60 13.11 -1.06
CA LEU A 183 8.65 12.99 -2.52
C LEU A 183 7.25 12.80 -3.16
N ALA A 184 6.36 12.08 -2.47
CA ALA A 184 5.02 11.81 -2.98
C ALA A 184 4.07 13.01 -2.82
N CYS A 185 4.18 13.77 -1.72
CA CYS A 185 3.15 14.73 -1.30
C CYS A 185 3.58 16.20 -1.39
N ALA A 186 4.87 16.50 -1.29
CA ALA A 186 5.39 17.86 -1.23
C ALA A 186 6.11 18.28 -2.52
N ASP A 187 6.08 19.58 -2.83
CA ASP A 187 6.80 20.16 -3.96
C ASP A 187 8.00 21.01 -3.51
N ASP A 188 9.09 20.36 -3.10
CA ASP A 188 10.29 21.07 -2.65
C ASP A 188 11.57 20.49 -3.28
N HIS A 189 11.73 20.75 -4.58
CA HIS A 189 12.75 20.10 -5.42
C HIS A 189 14.18 20.18 -4.86
N SER A 190 14.63 21.36 -4.44
CA SER A 190 16.05 21.56 -4.07
C SER A 190 16.44 20.89 -2.74
N PRO A 191 15.63 20.96 -1.67
CA PRO A 191 15.77 20.12 -0.48
C PRO A 191 15.68 18.63 -0.79
N HIS A 192 14.66 18.19 -1.53
CA HIS A 192 14.51 16.77 -1.88
C HIS A 192 15.72 16.23 -2.64
N TYR A 193 16.27 17.00 -3.58
CA TYR A 193 17.48 16.60 -4.30
C TYR A 193 18.67 16.40 -3.35
N ARG A 194 18.91 17.33 -2.43
CA ARG A 194 20.04 17.24 -1.47
C ARG A 194 19.90 16.02 -0.55
N GLU A 195 18.70 15.80 -0.03
CA GLU A 195 18.42 14.67 0.85
C GLU A 195 18.53 13.33 0.12
N LEU A 196 18.03 13.25 -1.11
CA LEU A 196 18.20 12.06 -1.94
C LEU A 196 19.67 11.72 -2.15
N ILE A 197 20.51 12.69 -2.52
CA ILE A 197 21.95 12.45 -2.70
C ILE A 197 22.60 11.95 -1.40
N GLN A 198 22.20 12.48 -0.24
CA GLN A 198 22.67 12.00 1.06
C GLN A 198 22.26 10.54 1.32
N LYS A 199 20.98 10.19 1.11
CA LYS A 199 20.47 8.83 1.32
C LYS A 199 21.08 7.81 0.34
N LEU A 200 21.27 8.18 -0.92
CA LEU A 200 21.95 7.34 -1.92
C LEU A 200 23.41 7.06 -1.54
N GLY A 201 24.10 8.02 -0.94
CA GLY A 201 25.46 7.87 -0.43
C GLY A 201 25.56 7.13 0.92
N SER A 202 24.45 6.97 1.64
CA SER A 202 24.48 6.36 2.97
C SER A 202 24.64 4.83 2.90
N PRO A 203 25.52 4.23 3.73
CA PRO A 203 25.60 2.77 3.88
C PRO A 203 24.45 2.18 4.71
N SER A 204 23.69 3.01 5.45
CA SER A 204 22.55 2.54 6.26
C SER A 204 21.32 2.20 5.41
N VAL A 205 21.12 2.92 4.30
CA VAL A 205 20.00 2.73 3.37
C VAL A 205 20.29 1.54 2.46
N LYS A 206 19.37 0.58 2.34
CA LYS A 206 19.59 -0.62 1.55
C LYS A 206 19.44 -0.33 0.05
N ILE A 207 20.03 -1.19 -0.78
CA ILE A 207 19.99 -1.06 -2.24
C ILE A 207 18.54 -0.94 -2.79
N PRO A 208 17.58 -1.79 -2.36
CA PRO A 208 16.19 -1.65 -2.82
C PRO A 208 15.57 -0.30 -2.48
N ASP A 209 15.85 0.23 -1.29
CA ASP A 209 15.35 1.53 -0.83
C ASP A 209 15.98 2.68 -1.65
N LYS A 210 17.29 2.61 -1.94
CA LYS A 210 17.96 3.57 -2.82
C LYS A 210 17.33 3.61 -4.20
N LEU A 211 17.05 2.43 -4.77
CA LEU A 211 16.36 2.30 -6.05
C LEU A 211 14.99 2.98 -6.02
N ARG A 212 14.15 2.60 -5.04
CA ARG A 212 12.80 3.17 -4.85
C ARG A 212 12.83 4.69 -4.71
N LEU A 213 13.72 5.22 -3.85
CA LEU A 213 13.84 6.67 -3.63
C LEU A 213 14.16 7.43 -4.91
N GLY A 214 15.09 6.94 -5.75
CA GLY A 214 15.35 7.65 -7.00
C GLY A 214 14.30 7.39 -8.08
N MET A 215 13.58 6.28 -8.08
CA MET A 215 12.40 6.09 -8.95
C MET A 215 11.28 7.07 -8.57
N LEU A 216 11.00 7.24 -7.27
CA LEU A 216 10.04 8.22 -6.76
C LEU A 216 10.45 9.65 -7.12
N TYR A 217 11.72 10.01 -6.91
CA TYR A 217 12.24 11.32 -7.30
C TYR A 217 12.16 11.55 -8.80
N ALA A 218 12.53 10.55 -9.62
CA ALA A 218 12.46 10.66 -11.07
C ALA A 218 11.02 10.88 -11.55
N LEU A 219 10.04 10.14 -11.00
CA LEU A 219 8.62 10.33 -11.28
C LEU A 219 8.08 11.69 -10.83
N ARG A 220 8.59 12.21 -9.72
CA ARG A 220 8.17 13.51 -9.17
C ARG A 220 8.74 14.68 -9.98
N TYR A 221 10.00 14.58 -10.38
CA TYR A 221 10.77 15.66 -10.98
C TYR A 221 11.26 15.32 -12.39
N GLU A 222 10.37 14.75 -13.20
CA GLU A 222 10.67 14.24 -14.56
C GLU A 222 11.36 15.29 -15.45
N GLU A 223 11.01 16.56 -15.28
CA GLU A 223 11.48 17.69 -16.11
C GLU A 223 12.68 18.45 -15.51
N SER A 224 13.21 18.02 -14.35
CA SER A 224 14.33 18.69 -13.66
C SER A 224 15.67 18.60 -14.40
N GLY A 225 15.83 17.62 -15.30
CA GLY A 225 17.11 17.30 -15.92
C GLY A 225 18.10 16.55 -15.01
N ASN A 226 17.73 16.25 -13.75
CA ASN A 226 18.62 15.64 -12.76
C ASN A 226 18.69 14.11 -12.82
N VAL A 227 17.85 13.46 -13.64
CA VAL A 227 17.76 11.98 -13.69
C VAL A 227 19.12 11.31 -13.89
N ASN A 228 19.95 11.82 -14.80
CA ASN A 228 21.30 11.26 -15.02
C ASN A 228 22.22 11.42 -13.80
N ALA A 229 22.11 12.52 -13.07
CA ALA A 229 22.88 12.75 -11.84
C ALA A 229 22.44 11.78 -10.73
N ILE A 230 21.13 11.51 -10.63
CA ILE A 230 20.59 10.52 -9.69
C ILE A 230 21.06 9.11 -10.02
N LYS A 231 21.02 8.70 -11.29
CA LYS A 231 21.55 7.40 -11.75
C LYS A 231 23.04 7.23 -11.40
N ALA A 232 23.86 8.26 -11.64
CA ALA A 232 25.26 8.23 -11.25
C ALA A 232 25.47 8.20 -9.71
N ALA A 233 24.58 8.81 -8.94
CA ALA A 233 24.61 8.73 -7.48
C ALA A 233 24.20 7.34 -6.95
N MET A 234 23.23 6.69 -7.59
CA MET A 234 22.83 5.31 -7.31
C MET A 234 23.97 4.33 -7.56
N GLU A 235 24.66 4.47 -8.70
CA GLU A 235 25.83 3.66 -9.07
C GLU A 235 26.92 3.77 -7.99
N ARG A 236 27.29 5.01 -7.60
CA ARG A 236 28.23 5.25 -6.48
C ARG A 236 27.72 4.70 -5.14
N GLY A 237 26.40 4.67 -4.96
CA GLY A 237 25.72 4.12 -3.79
C GLY A 237 25.65 2.59 -3.77
N GLY A 238 26.15 1.90 -4.80
CA GLY A 238 26.18 0.45 -4.91
C GLY A 238 24.91 -0.19 -5.48
N VAL A 239 24.02 0.60 -6.10
CA VAL A 239 22.86 0.05 -6.82
C VAL A 239 23.36 -0.62 -8.11
N PRO A 240 22.98 -1.87 -8.41
CA PRO A 240 23.38 -2.56 -9.64
C PRO A 240 22.91 -1.83 -10.91
N ASP A 241 23.71 -1.86 -11.96
CA ASP A 241 23.41 -1.19 -13.24
C ASP A 241 22.05 -1.62 -13.82
N GLU A 242 21.75 -2.93 -13.78
CA GLU A 242 20.46 -3.48 -14.22
C GLU A 242 19.26 -2.90 -13.45
N SER A 243 19.46 -2.56 -12.17
CA SER A 243 18.44 -1.92 -11.35
C SER A 243 18.32 -0.44 -11.67
N ILE A 244 19.43 0.24 -11.97
CA ILE A 244 19.45 1.65 -12.37
C ILE A 244 18.69 1.87 -13.69
N GLU A 245 18.72 0.91 -14.60
CA GLU A 245 17.93 0.96 -15.84
C GLU A 245 16.42 1.05 -15.59
N LEU A 246 15.92 0.52 -14.47
CA LEU A 246 14.50 0.58 -14.11
C LEU A 246 13.99 2.01 -13.92
N VAL A 247 14.87 2.97 -13.63
CA VAL A 247 14.52 4.40 -13.56
C VAL A 247 14.05 4.90 -14.93
N ASP A 248 14.72 4.54 -16.02
CA ASP A 248 14.28 4.92 -17.36
C ASP A 248 13.02 4.15 -17.76
N GLN A 249 12.91 2.87 -17.37
CA GLN A 249 11.75 2.05 -17.69
C GLN A 249 10.48 2.55 -17.01
N ILE A 250 10.54 2.97 -15.75
CA ILE A 250 9.36 3.50 -15.06
C ILE A 250 8.91 4.84 -15.64
N LEU A 251 9.84 5.70 -16.06
CA LEU A 251 9.50 6.95 -16.75
C LEU A 251 8.85 6.69 -18.12
N ARG A 252 9.29 5.66 -18.85
CA ARG A 252 8.64 5.25 -20.10
C ARG A 252 7.26 4.63 -19.87
N TYR A 253 7.12 3.83 -18.80
CA TYR A 253 5.89 3.13 -18.46
C TYR A 253 4.81 4.06 -17.91
N ALA A 254 5.17 4.98 -17.02
CA ALA A 254 4.23 5.75 -16.19
C ALA A 254 4.62 7.23 -16.00
N GLY A 255 5.53 7.76 -16.83
CA GLY A 255 5.85 9.18 -16.83
C GLY A 255 4.71 10.06 -17.33
N ARG A 256 4.80 11.36 -17.10
CA ARG A 256 3.80 12.40 -17.41
C ARG A 256 3.29 12.39 -18.85
N ARG A 257 4.09 11.89 -19.80
CA ARG A 257 3.70 11.79 -21.23
C ARG A 257 2.61 10.75 -21.50
N VAL A 258 2.50 9.74 -20.65
CA VAL A 258 1.59 8.60 -20.82
C VAL A 258 0.58 8.49 -19.69
N ARG A 259 0.97 8.88 -18.47
CA ARG A 259 0.11 8.89 -17.27
C ARG A 259 -0.96 9.98 -17.33
N GLY A 260 -2.16 9.66 -16.83
CA GLY A 260 -3.27 10.58 -16.60
C GLY A 260 -3.02 11.58 -15.46
N PRO A 261 -3.85 12.63 -15.34
CA PRO A 261 -3.69 13.65 -14.30
C PRO A 261 -4.06 13.14 -12.90
N GLY A 262 -3.55 13.79 -11.86
CA GLY A 262 -4.04 13.65 -10.48
C GLY A 262 -3.10 12.97 -9.50
N LEU A 263 -2.01 12.35 -9.98
CA LEU A 263 -1.02 11.69 -9.12
C LEU A 263 -0.47 12.62 -8.03
N TYR A 264 -0.16 13.86 -8.39
CA TYR A 264 0.37 14.88 -7.48
C TYR A 264 -0.66 15.96 -7.15
N GLY A 265 -1.94 15.64 -7.30
CA GLY A 265 -3.05 16.56 -7.04
C GLY A 265 -3.37 17.53 -8.17
N GLU A 266 -2.81 17.34 -9.37
CA GLU A 266 -3.16 18.17 -10.53
C GLU A 266 -4.66 18.06 -10.84
N GLY A 267 -5.34 19.19 -10.93
CA GLY A 267 -6.77 19.22 -11.26
C GLY A 267 -7.73 18.88 -10.11
N ARG A 268 -7.26 18.82 -8.85
CA ARG A 268 -8.16 18.73 -7.69
C ARG A 268 -8.86 20.06 -7.43
N ASP A 269 -10.20 20.07 -7.50
CA ASP A 269 -11.02 21.18 -6.98
C ASP A 269 -10.82 21.33 -5.46
N GLU A 270 -10.82 22.57 -4.93
CA GLU A 270 -10.68 22.88 -3.49
C GLU A 270 -11.67 22.09 -2.60
N LYS A 271 -12.88 21.82 -3.10
CA LYS A 271 -13.91 21.00 -2.39
C LYS A 271 -13.62 19.50 -2.39
N GLY A 272 -12.85 19.01 -3.38
CA GLY A 272 -12.33 17.65 -3.44
C GLY A 272 -11.22 17.45 -2.42
N ILE A 273 -10.31 18.42 -2.34
CA ILE A 273 -9.20 18.47 -1.37
C ILE A 273 -9.73 18.38 0.05
N ASP A 274 -10.73 19.18 0.44
CA ASP A 274 -11.24 19.20 1.83
C ASP A 274 -11.92 17.89 2.25
N ALA A 275 -12.58 17.19 1.33
CA ALA A 275 -13.27 15.94 1.63
C ALA A 275 -12.36 14.71 1.58
N VAL A 276 -11.36 14.70 0.69
CA VAL A 276 -10.28 13.71 0.69
C VAL A 276 -9.43 13.94 1.92
N ALA A 277 -8.94 15.15 2.18
CA ALA A 277 -8.19 15.48 3.39
C ALA A 277 -8.94 15.12 4.67
N LYS A 278 -10.27 15.24 4.75
CA LYS A 278 -11.07 14.73 5.89
C LYS A 278 -11.11 13.20 5.98
N LEU A 279 -11.26 12.50 4.85
CA LEU A 279 -11.27 11.03 4.79
C LEU A 279 -9.87 10.47 5.10
N THR A 280 -8.83 11.01 4.46
CA THR A 280 -7.43 10.67 4.73
C THR A 280 -7.11 11.03 6.18
N LYS A 281 -7.46 12.22 6.70
CA LYS A 281 -7.26 12.55 8.12
C LYS A 281 -7.97 11.57 9.07
N SER A 282 -9.16 11.07 8.73
CA SER A 282 -9.86 10.05 9.53
C SER A 282 -9.21 8.66 9.46
N ILE A 283 -8.50 8.34 8.38
CA ILE A 283 -7.74 7.10 8.20
C ILE A 283 -6.31 7.23 8.78
N LEU A 284 -5.78 8.46 8.87
CA LEU A 284 -4.40 8.80 9.20
C LEU A 284 -4.18 9.36 10.61
N THR A 285 -5.24 9.69 11.33
CA THR A 285 -5.12 9.96 12.76
C THR A 285 -4.88 8.63 13.48
N SER A 286 -3.62 8.40 13.83
CA SER A 286 -3.27 7.49 14.92
C SER A 286 -4.08 7.84 16.17
N VAL A 287 -4.30 6.86 17.04
CA VAL A 287 -5.10 6.89 18.29
C VAL A 287 -4.76 8.08 19.22
N GLN A 288 -3.71 8.86 18.95
CA GLN A 288 -3.27 10.01 19.75
C GLN A 288 -3.37 11.39 19.06
N GLY A 289 -4.00 11.50 17.89
CA GLY A 289 -4.24 12.80 17.23
C GLY A 289 -3.00 13.45 16.59
N VAL A 290 -1.88 12.72 16.50
CA VAL A 290 -0.70 13.09 15.73
C VAL A 290 -0.88 12.59 14.30
N SER A 291 -0.74 13.47 13.30
CA SER A 291 -0.81 13.08 11.89
C SER A 291 0.28 12.05 11.61
N ASN A 292 -0.09 10.89 11.07
CA ASN A 292 0.89 9.89 10.67
C ASN A 292 1.72 10.40 9.49
N VAL A 293 2.94 10.89 9.78
CA VAL A 293 3.88 11.41 8.77
C VAL A 293 4.22 10.35 7.72
N TYR A 294 4.09 9.07 8.08
CA TYR A 294 4.43 7.91 7.24
C TYR A 294 3.30 7.45 6.30
N ALA A 295 2.15 8.12 6.32
CA ALA A 295 1.00 7.73 5.49
C ALA A 295 0.25 8.95 4.90
N GLN A 296 0.95 10.02 4.53
CA GLN A 296 0.32 11.23 3.98
C GLN A 296 -0.28 11.02 2.58
N HIS A 297 0.36 10.18 1.78
CA HIS A 297 -0.03 9.89 0.40
C HIS A 297 -1.41 9.20 0.34
N SER A 298 -2.23 9.65 -0.60
CA SER A 298 -3.51 9.01 -0.94
C SER A 298 -3.47 8.55 -2.39
N PRO A 299 -3.71 7.26 -2.69
CA PRO A 299 -3.74 6.75 -4.06
C PRO A 299 -4.76 7.49 -4.94
N VAL A 300 -4.47 7.59 -6.23
CA VAL A 300 -5.37 8.22 -7.24
C VAL A 300 -6.73 7.51 -7.30
N LEU A 301 -6.74 6.21 -6.98
CA LEU A 301 -7.96 5.41 -6.87
C LEU A 301 -8.96 6.02 -5.88
N MET A 302 -8.50 6.56 -4.74
CA MET A 302 -9.39 7.12 -3.72
C MET A 302 -10.12 8.36 -4.24
N ASP A 303 -9.43 9.24 -4.98
CA ASP A 303 -10.03 10.40 -5.62
C ASP A 303 -11.05 9.98 -6.68
N THR A 304 -10.71 8.94 -7.46
CA THR A 304 -11.57 8.38 -8.51
C THR A 304 -12.86 7.79 -7.94
N ILE A 305 -12.77 6.98 -6.87
CA ILE A 305 -13.93 6.41 -6.18
C ILE A 305 -14.78 7.51 -5.54
N ASN A 306 -14.16 8.51 -4.90
CA ASN A 306 -14.89 9.64 -4.35
C ASN A 306 -15.65 10.43 -5.42
N ALA A 307 -15.05 10.63 -6.60
CA ALA A 307 -15.70 11.27 -7.73
C ALA A 307 -16.89 10.45 -8.25
N ILE A 308 -16.79 9.11 -8.27
CA ILE A 308 -17.90 8.21 -8.62
C ILE A 308 -19.05 8.33 -7.62
N CYS A 309 -18.75 8.24 -6.32
CA CYS A 309 -19.75 8.32 -5.25
C CYS A 309 -20.51 9.66 -5.26
N ARG A 310 -19.87 10.74 -5.76
CA ARG A 310 -20.49 12.07 -5.92
C ARG A 310 -21.13 12.31 -7.29
N GLY A 311 -21.06 11.35 -8.21
CA GLY A 311 -21.55 11.51 -9.59
C GLY A 311 -20.77 12.52 -10.42
N ARG A 312 -19.50 12.79 -10.07
CA ARG A 312 -18.64 13.83 -10.69
C ARG A 312 -17.49 13.28 -11.51
N LEU A 313 -17.36 11.96 -11.64
CA LEU A 313 -16.29 11.39 -12.44
C LEU A 313 -16.48 11.76 -13.92
N GLY A 314 -15.53 12.52 -14.48
CA GLY A 314 -15.59 13.08 -15.83
C GLY A 314 -15.61 12.03 -16.94
N ARG A 315 -16.32 12.32 -18.04
CA ARG A 315 -16.43 11.40 -19.20
C ARG A 315 -15.19 11.41 -20.09
N ASP A 316 -14.43 12.50 -20.07
CA ASP A 316 -13.21 12.60 -20.87
C ASP A 316 -12.08 11.76 -20.26
N SER A 317 -11.95 11.76 -18.92
CA SER A 317 -10.98 10.93 -18.22
C SER A 317 -11.43 9.49 -18.07
N HIS A 318 -12.73 9.26 -17.86
CA HIS A 318 -13.28 7.92 -17.65
C HIS A 318 -14.55 7.67 -18.47
N PRO A 319 -14.47 7.53 -19.80
CA PRO A 319 -15.63 7.30 -20.65
C PRO A 319 -16.31 5.95 -20.35
N PHE A 320 -17.55 5.81 -20.84
CA PHE A 320 -18.26 4.53 -20.82
C PHE A 320 -17.80 3.66 -22.00
N ALA A 321 -17.73 2.34 -21.78
CA ALA A 321 -17.48 1.38 -22.85
C ALA A 321 -18.64 1.36 -23.86
N MET A 322 -18.31 1.19 -25.15
CA MET A 322 -19.28 1.19 -26.25
C MET A 322 -20.33 0.09 -26.06
N GLY A 323 -21.61 0.45 -26.20
CA GLY A 323 -22.74 -0.46 -26.03
C GLY A 323 -23.05 -0.83 -24.57
N GLY A 324 -22.36 -0.23 -23.60
CA GLY A 324 -22.75 -0.31 -22.19
C GLY A 324 -24.08 0.40 -21.97
N LYS A 325 -25.01 -0.24 -21.25
CA LYS A 325 -26.21 0.47 -20.76
C LYS A 325 -25.73 1.60 -19.84
N THR A 326 -26.23 2.82 -20.05
CA THR A 326 -26.17 3.91 -19.06
C THR A 326 -27.05 3.50 -17.88
N ALA A 327 -26.58 2.57 -17.06
CA ALA A 327 -27.29 2.14 -15.87
C ALA A 327 -27.21 3.26 -14.84
N GLY A 328 -28.30 4.03 -14.75
CA GLY A 328 -28.39 5.24 -13.94
C GLY A 328 -28.47 6.47 -14.83
N ALA A 329 -29.59 7.19 -14.72
CA ALA A 329 -29.67 8.56 -15.20
C ALA A 329 -28.53 9.37 -14.57
N GLU A 330 -28.10 10.42 -15.26
CA GLU A 330 -27.06 11.32 -14.78
C GLU A 330 -27.27 11.71 -13.31
N GLY A 331 -26.22 11.57 -12.49
CA GLY A 331 -26.21 12.03 -11.09
C GLY A 331 -26.51 10.98 -10.03
N GLU A 332 -26.87 9.73 -10.38
CA GLU A 332 -27.07 8.68 -9.37
C GLU A 332 -25.79 7.87 -9.10
N SER A 333 -25.45 7.70 -7.81
CA SER A 333 -24.31 6.88 -7.39
C SER A 333 -24.59 5.38 -7.60
N PRO A 334 -23.58 4.60 -8.07
CA PRO A 334 -23.70 3.15 -8.16
C PRO A 334 -23.87 2.54 -6.77
N ALA A 335 -24.59 1.42 -6.69
CA ALA A 335 -24.75 0.65 -5.46
C ALA A 335 -23.49 -0.18 -5.15
N GLU A 336 -22.81 -0.66 -6.20
CA GLU A 336 -21.59 -1.45 -6.11
C GLU A 336 -20.59 -0.98 -7.16
N ILE A 337 -19.32 -0.91 -6.77
CA ILE A 337 -18.20 -0.57 -7.66
C ILE A 337 -17.23 -1.75 -7.64
N ILE A 338 -17.00 -2.34 -8.81
CA ILE A 338 -15.94 -3.32 -9.04
C ILE A 338 -14.79 -2.58 -9.69
N VAL A 339 -13.61 -2.63 -9.09
CA VAL A 339 -12.39 -2.04 -9.64
C VAL A 339 -11.52 -3.15 -10.18
N PHE A 340 -11.10 -3.01 -11.44
CA PHE A 340 -10.06 -3.84 -12.04
C PHE A 340 -8.86 -2.96 -12.37
N MET A 341 -7.68 -3.32 -11.86
CA MET A 341 -6.43 -2.59 -12.08
C MET A 341 -5.50 -3.44 -12.96
N ALA A 342 -5.37 -3.07 -14.24
CA ALA A 342 -4.36 -3.65 -15.11
C ALA A 342 -2.96 -3.31 -14.56
N GLY A 343 -2.06 -4.29 -14.53
CA GLY A 343 -0.72 -4.12 -13.91
C GLY A 343 -0.68 -4.31 -12.39
N GLY A 344 -1.80 -4.64 -11.73
CA GLY A 344 -1.84 -5.11 -10.36
C GLY A 344 -2.32 -4.09 -9.31
N THR A 345 -2.92 -4.61 -8.24
CA THR A 345 -3.36 -3.85 -7.06
C THR A 345 -2.27 -3.83 -6.00
N ALA A 346 -2.21 -2.73 -5.23
CA ALA A 346 -1.45 -2.64 -4.00
C ALA A 346 -2.45 -2.66 -2.83
N ASP A 347 -2.06 -3.28 -1.72
CA ASP A 347 -2.87 -3.38 -0.49
C ASP A 347 -2.87 -2.07 0.31
#